data_AF-A0A9Q0Z5D9-F1
#
_entry.id   AF-A0A9Q0Z5D9-F1
#
_cell.length_a   1.000
_cell.length_b   1.000
_cell.length_c   1.000
_cell.angle_alpha   90.00
_cell.angle_beta   90.00
_cell.angle_gamma   90.00
#
_symmetry.space_group_name_H-M   'P 1'
#
loop_
_entity.id
_entity.type
_entity.pdbx_description
1 polymer ?
#
loop_
_entity_poly.entity_id
_entity_poly.type
_entity_poly.pdbx_seq_one_letter_code
_entity_poly.pdbx_strand_id
1 'polypeptide(L)'
;MASNSHFLVLCLFFISSVICQVTEFISIDCGGTGNYTDPRTGLAWISDNGTIMNYGKSSEVEIPDENIQYRRRRDFPIDSRKYCYTLGTRERRRYLVRATFQYGSSGNEDAYPKFDLYLDATKWSTVVILDSSRVYVKEMIIRAPSSSIDVCICCATTGSPFISTLELRPLNLSMYATDFEDNFFLEVAARVNFGALSKDVIRSGDFPKL
;
A
#
# COMPACT_ATOMS: atom_id res chain seq x y z
N MET A 1 28.70 18.87 -61.98
CA MET A 1 28.98 18.88 -60.53
C MET A 1 27.86 19.64 -59.83
N ALA A 2 26.99 18.94 -59.11
CA ALA A 2 26.26 19.46 -57.95
C ALA A 2 25.49 18.26 -57.36
N SER A 3 26.01 17.76 -56.23
CA SER A 3 25.48 16.64 -55.48
C SER A 3 24.37 17.14 -54.54
N ASN A 4 23.13 16.67 -54.73
CA ASN A 4 22.04 16.92 -53.79
C ASN A 4 22.09 15.89 -52.66
N SER A 5 22.51 16.33 -51.48
CA SER A 5 22.56 15.53 -50.26
C SER A 5 21.19 15.57 -49.58
N HIS A 6 20.47 14.44 -49.57
CA HIS A 6 19.25 14.27 -48.79
C HIS A 6 19.62 13.99 -47.32
N PHE A 7 19.43 14.98 -46.45
CA PHE A 7 19.61 14.80 -45.00
C PHE A 7 18.27 14.33 -44.40
N LEU A 8 18.11 13.02 -44.21
CA LEU A 8 16.97 12.43 -43.52
C LEU A 8 17.17 12.59 -42.01
N VAL A 9 16.54 13.58 -41.39
CA VAL A 9 16.54 13.75 -39.93
C VAL A 9 15.58 12.73 -39.32
N LEU A 10 16.14 11.63 -38.80
CA LEU A 10 15.39 10.66 -38.01
C LEU A 10 15.20 11.23 -36.58
N CYS A 11 14.12 11.97 -36.36
CA CYS A 11 13.69 12.33 -35.01
C CYS A 11 13.22 11.05 -34.28
N LEU A 12 14.14 10.40 -33.58
CA LEU A 12 13.81 9.41 -32.56
C LEU A 12 13.08 10.13 -31.43
N PHE A 13 11.75 10.20 -31.52
CA PHE A 13 10.90 10.46 -30.37
C PHE A 13 11.11 9.31 -29.39
N PHE A 14 12.06 9.48 -28.46
CA PHE A 14 12.02 8.77 -27.19
C PHE A 14 10.75 9.25 -26.48
N ILE A 15 9.63 8.62 -26.80
CA ILE A 15 8.43 8.70 -25.97
C ILE A 15 8.84 8.00 -24.69
N SER A 16 9.37 8.75 -23.72
CA SER A 16 9.47 8.29 -22.35
C SER A 16 8.11 7.73 -22.01
N SER A 17 8.04 6.43 -21.79
CA SER A 17 6.86 5.76 -21.29
C SER A 17 6.62 6.27 -19.88
N VAL A 18 6.00 7.46 -19.78
CA VAL A 18 5.50 7.99 -18.54
C VAL A 18 4.39 7.03 -18.14
N ILE A 19 4.71 6.17 -17.19
CA ILE A 19 3.72 5.40 -16.46
C ILE A 19 2.93 6.47 -15.70
N CYS A 20 1.80 6.89 -16.28
CA CYS A 20 0.89 7.81 -15.64
C CYS A 20 0.24 7.07 -14.48
N GLN A 21 0.88 7.11 -13.31
CA GLN A 21 0.19 6.84 -12.06
C GLN A 21 -0.95 7.86 -11.99
N VAL A 22 -2.17 7.38 -11.73
CA VAL A 22 -3.30 8.28 -11.45
C VAL A 22 -2.82 9.23 -10.34
N THR A 23 -2.91 10.53 -10.58
CA THR A 23 -2.24 11.60 -9.80
C THR A 23 -2.62 11.65 -8.31
N GLU A 24 -3.50 10.76 -7.85
CA GLU A 24 -4.06 10.68 -6.50
C GLU A 24 -3.73 9.35 -5.79
N PHE A 25 -2.91 8.48 -6.40
CA PHE A 25 -2.49 7.23 -5.77
C PHE A 25 -1.43 7.48 -4.69
N ILE A 26 -1.66 6.95 -3.48
CA ILE A 26 -0.68 6.98 -2.38
C ILE A 26 -0.22 5.55 -2.13
N SER A 27 1.09 5.32 -2.12
CA SER A 27 1.71 4.06 -1.71
C SER A 27 2.86 4.38 -0.76
N ILE A 28 2.74 3.96 0.49
CA ILE A 28 3.72 4.22 1.54
C ILE A 28 4.46 2.91 1.84
N ASP A 29 5.79 2.96 1.75
CA ASP A 29 6.71 1.93 2.22
C ASP A 29 7.08 2.26 3.67
N CYS A 30 6.52 1.48 4.60
CA CYS A 30 6.62 1.74 6.01
C CYS A 30 7.96 1.21 6.55
N GLY A 31 8.77 2.11 7.10
CA GLY A 31 10.15 1.80 7.47
C GLY A 31 11.13 1.88 6.30
N GLY A 32 10.69 2.18 5.07
CA GLY A 32 11.56 2.43 3.93
C GLY A 32 12.56 3.57 4.19
N THR A 33 13.69 3.57 3.49
CA THR A 33 14.75 4.59 3.68
C THR A 33 14.71 5.73 2.67
N GLY A 34 13.92 5.60 1.61
CA GLY A 34 13.76 6.62 0.57
C GLY A 34 12.62 6.29 -0.38
N ASN A 35 12.30 7.26 -1.23
CA ASN A 35 11.26 7.09 -2.26
C ASN A 35 11.84 6.34 -3.45
N TYR A 36 11.02 5.50 -4.08
CA TYR A 36 11.40 4.77 -5.28
C TYR A 36 10.20 4.51 -6.17
N THR A 37 10.46 4.10 -7.41
CA THR A 37 9.44 3.53 -8.30
C THR A 37 9.72 2.05 -8.42
N ASP A 38 8.71 1.23 -8.14
CA ASP A 38 8.84 -0.22 -8.28
C ASP A 38 8.97 -0.59 -9.76
N PRO A 39 10.09 -1.19 -10.20
CA PRO A 39 10.30 -1.51 -11.60
C PRO A 39 9.35 -2.60 -12.12
N ARG A 40 8.78 -3.44 -11.23
CA ARG A 40 7.83 -4.49 -11.61
C ARG A 40 6.44 -3.93 -11.87
N THR A 41 5.96 -3.06 -10.99
CA THR A 41 4.58 -2.55 -11.04
C THR A 41 4.45 -1.14 -11.64
N GLY A 42 5.57 -0.41 -11.74
CA GLY A 42 5.61 0.99 -12.15
C GLY A 42 5.06 1.97 -11.11
N LEU A 43 4.73 1.50 -9.89
CA LEU A 43 4.13 2.32 -8.84
C LEU A 43 5.20 3.11 -8.08
N ALA A 44 4.93 4.39 -7.84
CA ALA A 44 5.72 5.20 -6.94
C ALA A 44 5.38 4.85 -5.47
N TRP A 45 6.44 4.65 -4.70
CA TRP A 45 6.43 4.37 -3.27
C TRP A 45 7.17 5.49 -2.53
N ILE A 46 6.53 6.00 -1.48
CA ILE A 46 7.13 7.01 -0.59
C ILE A 46 7.50 6.37 0.74
N SER A 47 8.68 6.70 1.24
CA SER A 47 9.09 6.27 2.58
C SER A 47 8.29 7.03 3.64
N ASP A 48 7.91 6.34 4.71
CA ASP A 48 7.32 7.02 5.87
C ASP A 48 8.32 7.74 6.77
N ASN A 49 9.61 7.50 6.59
CA ASN A 49 10.64 7.84 7.56
C ASN A 49 10.87 9.35 7.64
N GLY A 50 10.73 9.91 8.84
CA GLY A 50 11.03 11.31 9.15
C GLY A 50 10.10 12.36 8.53
N THR A 51 9.15 11.95 7.70
CA THR A 51 8.21 12.86 7.02
C THR A 51 6.75 12.55 7.36
N ILE A 52 6.39 11.26 7.41
CA ILE A 52 5.01 10.80 7.65
C ILE A 52 4.86 10.21 9.04
N MET A 53 5.84 9.40 9.47
CA MET A 53 5.81 8.72 10.77
C MET A 53 7.13 8.91 11.52
N ASN A 54 7.04 9.54 12.69
CA ASN A 54 8.17 9.81 13.58
C ASN A 54 8.29 8.82 14.74
N TYR A 55 7.33 7.90 14.88
CA TYR A 55 7.32 6.87 15.90
C TYR A 55 7.69 5.51 15.33
N GLY A 56 8.02 4.56 16.21
CA GLY A 56 8.43 3.23 15.80
C GLY A 56 9.84 3.18 15.23
N LYS A 57 10.31 1.96 14.94
CA LYS A 57 11.62 1.66 14.38
C LYS A 57 11.46 1.03 13.01
N SER A 58 12.33 1.39 12.07
CA SER A 58 12.46 0.67 10.81
C SER A 58 13.20 -0.64 11.07
N SER A 59 12.63 -1.74 10.58
CA SER A 59 13.19 -3.08 10.66
C SER A 59 13.27 -3.69 9.28
N GLU A 60 14.43 -4.26 8.96
CA GLU A 60 14.65 -5.06 7.75
C GLU A 60 14.36 -6.52 8.05
N VAL A 61 13.66 -7.18 7.13
CA VAL A 61 13.19 -8.55 7.31
C VAL A 61 13.52 -9.39 6.09
N GLU A 62 13.92 -10.63 6.33
CA GLU A 62 14.11 -11.60 5.26
C GLU A 62 12.76 -12.19 4.85
N ILE A 63 12.51 -12.21 3.55
CA ILE A 63 11.25 -12.67 2.98
C ILE A 63 11.54 -13.65 1.83
N PRO A 64 10.70 -14.67 1.61
CA PRO A 64 10.89 -15.62 0.52
C PRO A 64 10.74 -15.02 -0.89
N ASP A 65 10.04 -13.89 -1.01
CA ASP A 65 9.67 -13.25 -2.27
C ASP A 65 10.47 -11.96 -2.46
N GLU A 66 10.88 -11.65 -3.68
CA GLU A 66 11.67 -10.44 -4.00
C GLU A 66 10.84 -9.15 -4.08
N ASN A 67 9.65 -9.13 -3.47
CA ASN A 67 8.80 -7.96 -3.37
C ASN A 67 9.48 -6.88 -2.50
N ILE A 68 10.08 -5.89 -3.16
CA ILE A 68 10.91 -4.84 -2.52
C ILE A 68 10.17 -4.09 -1.41
N GLN A 69 8.86 -3.88 -1.58
CA GLN A 69 7.99 -3.18 -0.63
C GLN A 69 7.72 -3.95 0.68
N TYR A 70 8.15 -5.22 0.78
CA TYR A 70 7.98 -6.05 1.97
C TYR A 70 9.30 -6.36 2.67
N ARG A 71 10.43 -5.82 2.18
CA ARG A 71 11.76 -6.01 2.79
C ARG A 71 11.93 -5.22 4.08
N ARG A 72 11.13 -4.17 4.25
CA ARG A 72 11.12 -3.33 5.45
C ARG A 72 9.71 -3.23 6.01
N ARG A 73 9.67 -2.97 7.32
CA ARG A 73 8.46 -2.67 8.06
C ARG A 73 8.77 -1.64 9.14
N ARG A 74 7.74 -0.97 9.63
CA ARG A 74 7.83 -0.11 10.82
C ARG A 74 7.23 -0.83 12.02
N ASP A 75 8.05 -1.04 13.04
CA ASP A 75 7.69 -1.68 14.31
C ASP A 75 7.39 -0.62 15.36
N PHE A 76 6.23 -0.71 15.99
CA PHE A 76 5.76 0.22 17.01
C PHE A 76 5.98 -0.34 18.43
N PRO A 77 6.23 0.52 19.42
CA PRO A 77 6.31 0.11 20.82
C PRO A 77 5.07 -0.69 21.29
N ILE A 78 5.31 -1.64 22.20
CA ILE A 78 4.25 -2.40 22.86
C ILE A 78 3.64 -1.52 23.96
N ASP A 79 2.72 -0.65 23.57
CA ASP A 79 1.97 0.20 24.49
C ASP A 79 0.50 0.36 24.05
N SER A 80 -0.27 1.15 24.80
CA SER A 80 -1.68 1.42 24.55
C SER A 80 -1.91 2.64 23.65
N ARG A 81 -0.86 3.24 23.07
CA ARG A 81 -1.00 4.40 22.19
C ARG A 81 -1.45 3.98 20.80
N LYS A 82 -2.04 4.95 20.10
CA LYS A 82 -2.38 4.84 18.69
C LYS A 82 -1.30 5.52 17.85
N TYR A 83 -0.82 4.83 16.84
CA TYR A 83 0.12 5.37 15.85
C TYR A 83 -0.59 5.48 14.51
N CYS A 84 -0.82 6.71 14.05
CA CYS A 84 -1.73 7.00 12.95
C CYS A 84 -1.01 7.57 11.73
N TYR A 85 -1.31 7.02 10.57
CA TYR A 85 -0.96 7.57 9.27
C TYR A 85 -2.12 8.43 8.77
N THR A 86 -1.91 9.73 8.67
CA THR A 86 -2.90 10.64 8.08
C THR A 86 -2.76 10.63 6.55
N LEU A 87 -3.82 10.21 5.88
CA LEU A 87 -3.89 10.12 4.42
C LEU A 87 -4.81 11.19 3.87
N GLY A 88 -4.32 11.99 2.93
CA GLY A 88 -5.12 13.01 2.25
C GLY A 88 -6.20 12.36 1.38
N THR A 89 -7.43 12.83 1.51
CA THR A 89 -8.59 12.41 0.73
C THR A 89 -9.36 13.62 0.20
N ARG A 90 -10.40 13.34 -0.58
CA ARG A 90 -11.39 14.33 -1.02
C ARG A 90 -12.73 13.85 -0.51
N GLU A 91 -13.41 14.70 0.23
CA GLU A 91 -14.70 14.38 0.84
C GLU A 91 -15.67 13.79 -0.20
N ARG A 92 -16.47 12.81 0.21
CA ARG A 92 -17.47 12.11 -0.61
C ARG A 92 -16.91 11.28 -1.76
N ARG A 93 -15.59 11.21 -1.98
CA ARG A 93 -14.98 10.25 -2.92
C ARG A 93 -14.77 8.90 -2.26
N ARG A 94 -14.78 7.84 -3.08
CA ARG A 94 -14.52 6.48 -2.62
C ARG A 94 -13.05 6.13 -2.74
N TYR A 95 -12.54 5.44 -1.72
CA TYR A 95 -11.17 4.97 -1.68
C TYR A 95 -11.13 3.52 -1.23
N LEU A 96 -10.24 2.75 -1.86
CA LEU A 96 -9.71 1.52 -1.31
C LEU A 96 -8.54 1.88 -0.41
N VAL A 97 -8.64 1.54 0.87
CA VAL A 97 -7.54 1.60 1.84
C VAL A 97 -7.00 0.18 1.99
N ARG A 98 -5.69 -0.01 1.82
CA ARG A 98 -5.04 -1.31 1.93
C ARG A 98 -3.82 -1.22 2.85
N ALA A 99 -3.85 -1.99 3.92
CA ALA A 99 -2.72 -2.17 4.83
C ALA A 99 -2.15 -3.58 4.67
N THR A 100 -0.83 -3.69 4.58
CA THR A 100 -0.14 -4.99 4.44
C THR A 100 0.83 -5.21 5.58
N PHE A 101 0.88 -6.45 6.05
CA PHE A 101 1.71 -6.90 7.16
C PHE A 101 2.49 -8.14 6.71
N GLN A 102 3.78 -7.94 6.45
CA GLN A 102 4.75 -9.02 6.24
C GLN A 102 5.66 -9.09 7.45
N TYR A 103 5.63 -10.21 8.18
CA TYR A 103 6.48 -10.38 9.34
C TYR A 103 7.93 -10.70 8.90
N GLY A 104 8.14 -11.69 8.03
CA GLY A 104 9.47 -12.14 7.61
C GLY A 104 10.24 -12.83 8.73
N SER A 105 11.37 -13.47 8.40
CA SER A 105 12.31 -13.93 9.42
C SER A 105 13.16 -12.74 9.86
N SER A 106 12.87 -12.23 11.05
CA SER A 106 13.87 -11.50 11.83
C SER A 106 14.65 -12.54 12.62
N GLY A 107 15.98 -12.48 12.70
CA GLY A 107 16.81 -13.41 13.49
C GLY A 107 16.53 -13.45 15.01
N ASN A 108 15.43 -12.85 15.46
CA ASN A 108 14.92 -12.85 16.82
C ASN A 108 13.69 -13.78 16.91
N GLU A 109 13.69 -14.67 17.91
CA GLU A 109 12.59 -15.58 18.24
C GLU A 109 11.47 -14.90 19.06
N ASP A 110 11.03 -13.71 18.63
CA ASP A 110 9.97 -12.99 19.32
C ASP A 110 8.59 -13.63 19.06
N ALA A 111 7.70 -13.53 20.04
CA ALA A 111 6.32 -14.01 19.89
C ALA A 111 5.59 -13.27 18.75
N TYR A 112 4.80 -14.01 17.97
CA TYR A 112 4.03 -13.41 16.89
C TYR A 112 3.07 -12.33 17.38
N PRO A 113 3.01 -11.19 16.68
CA PRO A 113 2.24 -10.06 17.16
C PRO A 113 0.74 -10.19 16.88
N LYS A 114 -0.04 -9.66 17.81
CA LYS A 114 -1.49 -9.48 17.71
C LYS A 114 -1.84 -8.07 18.16
N PHE A 115 -2.52 -7.31 17.32
CA PHE A 115 -2.85 -5.91 17.56
C PHE A 115 -4.08 -5.48 16.77
N ASP A 116 -4.58 -4.29 17.03
CA ASP A 116 -5.76 -3.74 16.37
C ASP A 116 -5.39 -2.65 15.36
N LEU A 117 -6.15 -2.64 14.26
CA LEU A 117 -6.10 -1.64 13.20
C LEU A 117 -7.41 -0.84 13.23
N TYR A 118 -7.28 0.48 13.14
CA TYR A 118 -8.40 1.42 13.13
C TYR A 118 -8.34 2.28 11.88
N LEU A 119 -9.52 2.67 11.42
CA LEU A 119 -9.70 3.80 10.52
C LEU A 119 -10.44 4.89 11.31
N ASP A 120 -9.81 6.04 11.48
CA ASP A 120 -10.23 7.10 12.40
C ASP A 120 -10.54 6.52 13.81
N ALA A 121 -11.75 6.73 14.31
CA ALA A 121 -12.21 6.17 15.57
C ALA A 121 -12.75 4.73 15.44
N THR A 122 -12.93 4.22 14.23
CA THR A 122 -13.63 2.96 13.95
C THR A 122 -12.65 1.80 13.90
N LYS A 123 -12.94 0.72 14.66
CA LYS A 123 -12.14 -0.50 14.59
C LYS A 123 -12.33 -1.14 13.22
N TRP A 124 -11.23 -1.28 12.47
CA TRP A 124 -11.23 -1.90 11.16
C TRP A 124 -11.02 -3.41 11.29
N SER A 125 -9.95 -3.86 11.93
CA SER A 125 -9.67 -5.29 12.08
C SER A 125 -8.72 -5.55 13.24
N THR A 126 -8.75 -6.77 13.80
CA THR A 126 -7.63 -7.30 14.57
C THR A 126 -6.67 -8.00 13.62
N VAL A 127 -5.38 -7.69 13.70
CA VAL A 127 -4.29 -8.32 12.94
C VAL A 127 -3.71 -9.42 13.83
N VAL A 128 -3.62 -10.64 13.27
CA VAL A 128 -3.06 -11.81 13.96
C VAL A 128 -2.05 -12.44 13.02
N ILE A 129 -0.77 -12.38 13.40
CA ILE A 129 0.30 -13.04 12.67
C ILE A 129 0.48 -14.45 13.23
N LEU A 130 0.61 -15.43 12.35
CA LEU A 130 0.77 -16.85 12.70
C LEU A 130 1.88 -17.52 11.88
N ASP A 131 2.31 -16.89 10.79
CA ASP A 131 3.30 -17.40 9.85
C ASP A 131 4.18 -16.22 9.41
N SER A 132 5.49 -16.37 9.59
CA SER A 132 6.48 -15.34 9.22
C SER A 132 6.57 -15.13 7.71
N SER A 133 6.31 -16.15 6.91
CA SER A 133 6.42 -16.10 5.45
C SER A 133 5.20 -15.50 4.77
N ARG A 134 4.04 -15.51 5.44
CA ARG A 134 2.76 -15.10 4.87
C ARG A 134 2.58 -13.59 4.88
N VAL A 135 2.13 -13.06 3.74
CA VAL A 135 1.63 -11.69 3.61
C VAL A 135 0.19 -11.63 4.12
N TYR A 136 -0.06 -10.81 5.15
CA TYR A 136 -1.41 -10.52 5.63
C TYR A 136 -1.87 -9.18 5.06
N VAL A 137 -3.04 -9.16 4.43
CA VAL A 137 -3.61 -7.96 3.79
C VAL A 137 -4.94 -7.64 4.43
N LYS A 138 -5.15 -6.36 4.75
CA LYS A 138 -6.45 -5.81 5.14
C LYS A 138 -6.85 -4.74 4.14
N GLU A 139 -8.02 -4.93 3.55
CA GLU A 139 -8.59 -3.97 2.61
C GLU A 139 -9.97 -3.52 3.10
N MET A 140 -10.25 -2.24 2.95
CA MET A 140 -11.58 -1.68 3.13
C MET A 140 -11.87 -0.65 2.05
N ILE A 141 -13.16 -0.52 1.71
CA ILE A 141 -13.65 0.55 0.85
C ILE A 141 -14.49 1.49 1.71
N ILE A 142 -14.17 2.77 1.61
CA ILE A 142 -14.88 3.84 2.31
C ILE A 142 -15.28 4.92 1.33
N ARG A 143 -16.34 5.64 1.68
CA ARG A 143 -16.56 6.99 1.21
C ARG A 143 -15.91 7.95 2.20
N ALA A 144 -14.95 8.76 1.73
CA ALA A 144 -14.19 9.65 2.59
C ALA A 144 -15.12 10.63 3.32
N PRO A 145 -15.10 10.67 4.66
CA PRO A 145 -15.95 11.56 5.45
C PRO A 145 -15.42 13.00 5.50
N SER A 146 -14.14 13.22 5.16
CA SER A 146 -13.50 14.52 5.22
C SER A 146 -12.38 14.65 4.16
N SER A 147 -11.51 15.66 4.28
CA SER A 147 -10.31 15.85 3.46
C SER A 147 -9.12 14.97 3.88
N SER A 148 -9.25 14.20 4.96
CA SER A 148 -8.26 13.22 5.39
C SER A 148 -8.90 12.06 6.14
N ILE A 149 -8.17 10.96 6.25
CA ILE A 149 -8.51 9.81 7.10
C ILE A 149 -7.24 9.36 7.84
N ASP A 150 -7.40 8.82 9.03
CA ASP A 150 -6.31 8.31 9.84
C ASP A 150 -6.33 6.78 9.88
N VAL A 151 -5.25 6.14 9.44
CA VAL A 151 -5.08 4.69 9.61
C VAL A 151 -4.18 4.46 10.82
N CYS A 152 -4.78 3.97 11.91
CA CYS A 152 -4.10 3.85 13.20
C CYS A 152 -3.82 2.41 13.58
N ILE A 153 -2.58 2.13 13.96
CA ILE A 153 -2.17 0.88 14.61
C ILE A 153 -2.24 1.09 16.12
N CYS A 154 -2.89 0.18 16.84
CA CYS A 154 -3.03 0.25 18.29
C CYS A 154 -2.98 -1.11 18.96
N CYS A 155 -2.75 -1.04 20.28
CA CYS A 155 -3.31 -1.95 21.24
C CYS A 155 -2.72 -3.36 21.06
N ALA A 156 -1.40 -3.42 21.17
CA ALA A 156 -0.65 -4.67 21.16
C ALA A 156 -1.18 -5.58 22.27
N THR A 157 -1.63 -6.77 21.89
CA THR A 157 -1.95 -7.86 22.83
C THR A 157 -0.73 -8.75 23.04
N THR A 158 -0.02 -9.06 21.96
CA THR A 158 1.24 -9.82 21.96
C THR A 158 2.16 -9.22 20.91
N GLY A 159 3.48 -9.30 21.15
CA GLY A 159 4.51 -8.80 20.22
C GLY A 159 4.41 -7.30 19.92
N SER A 160 5.34 -6.81 19.10
CA SER A 160 5.34 -5.42 18.63
C SER A 160 4.38 -5.27 17.42
N PRO A 161 3.42 -4.34 17.47
CA PRO A 161 2.61 -4.01 16.31
C PRO A 161 3.49 -3.47 15.19
N PHE A 162 3.15 -3.77 13.94
CA PHE A 162 3.92 -3.28 12.82
C PHE A 162 3.04 -3.03 11.60
N ILE A 163 3.60 -2.38 10.59
CA ILE A 163 3.01 -2.24 9.26
C ILE A 163 4.12 -2.23 8.20
N SER A 164 3.89 -2.91 7.07
CA SER A 164 4.86 -2.99 5.98
C SER A 164 4.52 -2.01 4.86
N THR A 165 3.26 -1.99 4.43
CA THR A 165 2.80 -1.02 3.42
C THR A 165 1.42 -0.46 3.73
N LEU A 166 1.20 0.77 3.30
CA LEU A 166 -0.10 1.43 3.34
C LEU A 166 -0.41 2.07 1.99
N GLU A 167 -1.54 1.73 1.41
CA GLU A 167 -1.95 2.19 0.09
C GLU A 167 -3.34 2.83 0.15
N LEU A 168 -3.51 3.92 -0.60
CA LEU A 168 -4.78 4.58 -0.83
C LEU A 168 -5.02 4.70 -2.32
N ARG A 169 -6.11 4.11 -2.80
CA ARG A 169 -6.49 4.11 -4.22
C ARG A 169 -7.87 4.76 -4.39
N PRO A 170 -8.00 5.92 -5.06
CA PRO A 170 -9.31 6.43 -5.44
C PRO A 170 -10.02 5.44 -6.37
N LEU A 171 -11.32 5.28 -6.16
CA LEU A 171 -12.19 4.46 -6.98
C LEU A 171 -13.11 5.33 -7.83
N ASN A 172 -13.60 4.78 -8.94
CA ASN A 172 -14.61 5.45 -9.76
C ASN A 172 -15.90 5.65 -8.95
N LEU A 173 -16.62 6.73 -9.19
CA LEU A 173 -17.84 7.13 -8.48
C LEU A 173 -18.98 6.12 -8.60
N SER A 174 -18.97 5.20 -9.57
CA SER A 174 -19.96 4.12 -9.67
C SER A 174 -19.53 2.83 -8.96
N MET A 175 -18.23 2.64 -8.71
CA MET A 175 -17.72 1.40 -8.13
C MET A 175 -18.08 1.34 -6.65
N TYR A 176 -18.67 0.20 -6.25
CA TYR A 176 -19.05 -0.08 -4.86
C TYR A 176 -19.96 0.99 -4.23
N ALA A 177 -20.76 1.68 -5.04
CA ALA A 177 -21.76 2.61 -4.56
C ALA A 177 -22.87 1.87 -3.81
N THR A 178 -23.18 2.31 -2.60
CA THR A 178 -24.29 1.75 -1.80
C THR A 178 -25.01 2.86 -1.04
N ASP A 179 -26.28 2.65 -0.72
CA ASP A 179 -27.08 3.62 0.05
C ASP A 179 -26.62 3.77 1.52
N PHE A 180 -25.69 2.92 1.97
CA PHE A 180 -25.26 2.81 3.36
C PHE A 180 -23.81 3.25 3.59
N GLU A 181 -23.10 3.67 2.55
CA GLU A 181 -21.67 4.00 2.57
C GLU A 181 -21.28 5.23 3.41
N ASP A 182 -22.27 6.00 3.87
CA ASP A 182 -22.07 7.11 4.82
C ASP A 182 -21.92 6.61 6.27
N ASN A 183 -22.46 5.42 6.58
CA ASN A 183 -22.47 4.85 7.92
C ASN A 183 -21.66 3.56 8.04
N PHE A 184 -21.33 2.93 6.92
CA PHE A 184 -20.68 1.63 6.86
C PHE A 184 -19.53 1.64 5.84
N PHE A 185 -18.54 0.78 6.10
CA PHE A 185 -17.48 0.47 5.16
C PHE A 185 -17.66 -0.95 4.62
N LEU A 186 -17.04 -1.23 3.47
CA LEU A 186 -16.98 -2.58 2.92
C LEU A 186 -15.64 -3.21 3.26
N GLU A 187 -15.64 -4.34 3.96
CA GLU A 187 -14.45 -5.18 4.12
C GLU A 187 -14.39 -6.20 2.98
N VAL A 188 -13.18 -6.48 2.47
CA VAL A 188 -13.02 -7.50 1.43
C VAL A 188 -13.31 -8.89 2.01
N ALA A 189 -14.30 -9.58 1.43
CA ALA A 189 -14.54 -10.99 1.74
C ALA A 189 -13.60 -11.90 0.93
N ALA A 190 -13.56 -11.70 -0.39
CA ALA A 190 -12.66 -12.43 -1.29
C ALA A 190 -12.44 -11.64 -2.58
N ARG A 191 -11.26 -11.80 -3.18
CA ARG A 191 -10.97 -11.40 -4.57
C ARG A 191 -10.37 -12.60 -5.27
N VAL A 192 -11.06 -13.12 -6.27
CA VAL A 192 -10.69 -14.37 -6.95
C VAL A 192 -10.60 -14.12 -8.45
N ASN A 193 -9.47 -14.48 -9.04
CA ASN A 193 -9.31 -14.53 -10.48
C ASN A 193 -9.50 -15.98 -10.96
N PHE A 194 -10.68 -16.28 -11.49
CA PHE A 194 -10.98 -17.61 -12.01
C PHE A 194 -10.27 -17.82 -13.35
N GLY A 195 -9.58 -18.96 -13.50
CA GLY A 195 -8.86 -19.30 -14.73
C GLY A 195 -7.47 -18.66 -14.86
N ALA A 196 -6.94 -18.07 -13.78
CA ALA A 196 -5.59 -17.55 -13.75
C ALA A 196 -4.54 -18.64 -14.01
N LEU A 197 -3.52 -18.32 -14.82
CA LEU A 197 -2.38 -19.22 -15.08
C LEU A 197 -1.40 -19.28 -13.92
N SER A 198 -1.40 -18.28 -13.02
CA SER A 198 -0.60 -18.25 -11.81
C SER A 198 -1.44 -17.81 -10.60
N LYS A 199 -0.86 -17.97 -9.41
CA LYS A 199 -1.45 -17.52 -8.14
C LYS A 199 -1.12 -16.06 -7.81
N ASP A 200 -0.45 -15.37 -8.72
CA ASP A 200 0.03 -14.01 -8.45
C ASP A 200 -1.14 -13.03 -8.37
N VAL A 201 -1.01 -12.05 -7.48
CA VAL A 201 -2.00 -11.00 -7.32
C VAL A 201 -1.83 -10.01 -8.47
N ILE A 202 -2.87 -9.87 -9.30
CA ILE A 202 -2.93 -8.85 -10.34
C ILE A 202 -3.09 -7.46 -9.69
N ARG A 203 -2.18 -6.54 -10.01
CA ARG A 203 -2.17 -5.15 -9.56
C ARG A 203 -2.51 -4.18 -10.70
N SER A 204 -2.76 -2.92 -10.35
CA SER A 204 -3.16 -1.89 -11.31
C SER A 204 -2.17 -1.67 -12.47
N GLY A 205 -0.87 -1.93 -12.24
CA GLY A 205 0.17 -1.86 -13.28
C GLY A 205 0.12 -3.00 -14.29
N ASP A 206 -0.61 -4.08 -13.97
CA ASP A 206 -0.71 -5.28 -14.81
C ASP A 206 -1.87 -5.19 -15.81
N PHE A 207 -2.72 -4.16 -15.71
CA PHE A 207 -3.78 -3.95 -16.70
C PHE A 207 -3.20 -3.35 -17.98
N PRO A 208 -3.45 -3.96 -19.16
CA PRO A 208 -3.15 -3.34 -20.44
C PRO A 208 -3.87 -1.98 -20.50
N LYS A 209 -3.11 -0.93 -20.84
CA LYS A 209 -3.71 0.39 -21.10
C LYS A 209 -4.60 0.24 -22.34
N LEU A 210 -5.91 0.43 -22.17
CA LEU A 210 -6.84 0.64 -23.28
C LEU A 210 -6.60 2.01 -23.92
#